data_AF-A0ABD1ITM5-F1
#
_entry.id   AF-A0ABD1ITM5-F1
#
_cell.length_a   1.000
_cell.length_b   1.000
_cell.length_c   1.000
_cell.angle_alpha   90.00
_cell.angle_beta   90.00
_cell.angle_gamma   90.00
#
_symmetry.space_group_name_H-M   'P 1'
#
loop_
_entity.id
_entity.type
_entity.pdbx_description
1 polymer ?
#
loop_
_entity_poly.entity_id
_entity_poly.type
_entity_poly.pdbx_seq_one_letter_code
_entity_poly.pdbx_strand_id
1 'polypeptide(L)'
;MYPHPVMPNVKIFDLPGIGSSHFKAKTYLKDVKFKNYDFFIIVSASRFKENDITLANEIKKKKKNFYFVRSKIDVDKAGSSSPIFLITSHDLNRFDFKDLVETLESDLPDHKKDALVLSLPVYSMQSLAKKYNTFMRAAWAVAVVSGGIAAAPVPGLSFTCNIAMVASFLTKCYFSFGLNEKALKKLSQRVNKPILLEEVKKSLLVQAIGRTSMLTTKMAARLGAAGVIEALSSFVPFAGSLTAAGVSFVTTRYVLQEVLNELHRKAKHIIEMAELE
;
A
#
# COMPACT_ATOMS: atom_id res chain seq x y z
N MET A 1 16.77 -7.34 0.27
CA MET A 1 15.72 -6.67 1.06
C MET A 1 15.04 -5.66 0.16
N TYR A 2 13.71 -5.68 0.12
CA TYR A 2 12.90 -4.86 -0.78
C TYR A 2 11.88 -4.07 0.05
N PRO A 3 12.05 -2.75 0.22
CA PRO A 3 11.05 -1.92 0.88
C PRO A 3 9.82 -1.72 -0.02
N HIS A 4 8.63 -1.68 0.57
CA HIS A 4 7.42 -1.39 -0.20
C HIS A 4 7.44 0.07 -0.69
N PRO A 5 7.12 0.36 -1.97
CA PRO A 5 7.29 1.69 -2.56
C PRO A 5 6.47 2.79 -1.90
N VAL A 6 5.30 2.46 -1.32
CA VAL A 6 4.42 3.43 -0.64
C VAL A 6 4.56 3.36 0.89
N MET A 7 4.97 2.21 1.41
CA MET A 7 5.01 1.89 2.85
C MET A 7 6.42 1.37 3.21
N PRO A 8 7.46 2.21 3.22
CA PRO A 8 8.85 1.77 3.33
C PRO A 8 9.20 1.09 4.67
N ASN A 9 8.33 1.22 5.67
CA ASN A 9 8.37 0.47 6.93
C ASN A 9 7.99 -1.01 6.75
N VAL A 10 7.30 -1.38 5.68
CA VAL A 10 7.04 -2.77 5.28
C VAL A 10 8.16 -3.23 4.35
N LYS A 11 8.84 -4.31 4.74
CA LYS A 11 10.04 -4.82 4.05
C LYS A 11 9.86 -6.29 3.74
N ILE A 12 10.10 -6.65 2.48
CA ILE A 12 10.12 -8.04 2.02
C ILE A 12 11.58 -8.49 1.92
N PHE A 13 11.87 -9.64 2.52
CA PHE A 13 13.19 -10.27 2.44
C PHE A 13 13.06 -11.52 1.61
N ASP A 14 13.68 -11.51 0.43
CA ASP A 14 13.89 -12.72 -0.36
C ASP A 14 15.07 -13.47 0.25
N LEU A 15 14.80 -14.68 0.73
CA LEU A 15 15.74 -15.51 1.47
C LEU A 15 16.21 -16.66 0.58
N PRO A 16 17.50 -17.06 0.68
CA PRO A 16 18.02 -18.14 -0.14
C PRO A 16 17.31 -19.46 0.17
N GLY A 17 17.04 -20.27 -0.85
CA GLY A 17 16.44 -21.60 -0.64
C GLY A 17 17.31 -22.46 0.28
N ILE A 18 16.69 -23.12 1.25
CA ILE A 18 17.37 -23.96 2.26
C ILE A 18 18.19 -25.11 1.66
N GLY A 19 17.85 -25.54 0.43
CA GLY A 19 18.58 -26.58 -0.31
C GLY A 19 19.76 -26.09 -1.15
N SER A 20 20.15 -24.82 -1.04
CA SER A 20 21.32 -24.28 -1.75
C SER A 20 22.62 -24.77 -1.10
N SER A 21 23.67 -24.96 -1.92
CA SER A 21 24.96 -25.54 -1.51
C SER A 21 25.64 -24.84 -0.33
N HIS A 22 25.32 -23.56 -0.09
CA HIS A 22 25.96 -22.74 0.93
C HIS A 22 25.26 -22.74 2.29
N PHE A 23 24.07 -23.35 2.43
CA PHE A 23 23.29 -23.29 3.66
C PHE A 23 23.00 -24.67 4.22
N LYS A 24 23.22 -24.85 5.53
CA LYS A 24 22.83 -26.06 6.26
C LYS A 24 21.49 -25.83 6.93
N ALA A 25 20.55 -26.77 6.75
CA ALA A 25 19.19 -26.65 7.29
C ALA A 25 19.14 -26.34 8.81
N LYS A 26 20.07 -26.92 9.58
CA LYS A 26 20.16 -26.72 11.04
C LYS A 26 20.62 -25.32 11.47
N THR A 27 21.45 -24.64 10.68
CA THR A 27 21.93 -23.28 11.00
C THR A 27 21.16 -22.18 10.30
N TYR A 28 20.40 -22.54 9.25
CA TYR A 28 19.69 -21.64 8.36
C TYR A 28 18.92 -20.52 9.09
N LEU A 29 18.10 -20.85 10.09
CA LEU A 29 17.31 -19.85 10.83
C LEU A 29 18.18 -18.82 11.58
N LYS A 30 19.38 -19.22 12.03
CA LYS A 30 20.35 -18.30 12.63
C LYS A 30 20.97 -17.42 11.55
N ASP A 31 21.38 -18.03 10.45
CA ASP A 31 22.11 -17.37 9.36
C ASP A 31 21.23 -16.29 8.69
N VAL A 32 19.95 -16.56 8.49
CA VAL A 32 18.98 -15.59 7.94
C VAL A 32 18.43 -14.61 8.98
N LYS A 33 18.91 -14.65 10.24
CA LYS A 33 18.46 -13.78 11.34
C LYS A 33 16.94 -13.87 11.58
N PHE A 34 16.40 -15.09 11.66
CA PHE A 34 14.97 -15.40 11.73
C PHE A 34 14.13 -14.56 12.73
N LYS A 35 14.74 -14.14 13.85
CA LYS A 35 14.08 -13.32 14.87
C LYS A 35 13.65 -11.93 14.39
N ASN A 36 14.24 -11.43 13.30
CA ASN A 36 14.03 -10.06 12.83
C ASN A 36 12.78 -9.90 11.95
N TYR A 37 12.08 -10.99 11.61
CA TYR A 37 10.91 -10.94 10.76
C TYR A 37 9.63 -10.96 11.59
N ASP A 38 8.55 -10.31 11.15
CA ASP A 38 7.22 -10.50 11.76
C ASP A 38 6.62 -11.82 11.27
N PHE A 39 6.68 -12.08 9.95
CA PHE A 39 6.20 -13.30 9.33
C PHE A 39 7.30 -14.08 8.62
N PHE A 40 7.07 -15.39 8.46
CA PHE A 40 7.91 -16.25 7.64
C PHE A 40 7.03 -17.03 6.66
N ILE A 41 7.19 -16.77 5.36
CA ILE A 41 6.37 -17.38 4.31
C ILE A 41 7.25 -18.36 3.54
N ILE A 42 6.84 -19.63 3.52
CA ILE A 42 7.50 -20.69 2.74
C ILE A 42 6.71 -20.85 1.44
N VAL A 43 7.31 -20.44 0.33
CA VAL A 43 6.69 -20.52 -1.00
C VAL A 43 7.16 -21.78 -1.72
N SER A 44 6.21 -22.62 -2.14
CA SER A 44 6.48 -23.76 -3.03
C SER A 44 5.64 -23.65 -4.30
N ALA A 45 6.20 -24.03 -5.45
CA ALA A 45 5.50 -24.00 -6.74
C ALA A 45 4.97 -25.39 -7.17
N SER A 46 5.30 -26.46 -6.45
CA SER A 46 4.91 -27.84 -6.80
C SER A 46 4.85 -28.72 -5.54
N ARG A 47 5.38 -29.96 -5.57
CA ARG A 47 5.41 -30.85 -4.40
C ARG A 47 6.31 -30.28 -3.31
N PHE A 48 5.91 -30.46 -2.05
CA PHE A 48 6.76 -30.15 -0.90
C PHE A 48 8.05 -30.96 -0.97
N LYS A 49 9.19 -30.28 -0.75
CA LYS A 49 10.47 -30.95 -0.59
C LYS A 49 10.68 -31.26 0.89
N GLU A 50 11.46 -32.30 1.17
CA GLU A 50 11.86 -32.67 2.54
C GLU A 50 12.50 -31.50 3.31
N ASN A 51 13.22 -30.67 2.56
CA ASN A 51 13.79 -29.41 3.00
C ASN A 51 12.75 -28.42 3.57
N ASP A 52 11.57 -28.31 2.96
CA ASP A 52 10.51 -27.39 3.39
C ASP A 52 9.88 -27.88 4.71
N ILE A 53 9.70 -29.20 4.84
CA ILE A 53 9.18 -29.85 6.06
C ILE A 53 10.18 -29.66 7.20
N THR A 54 11.47 -29.86 6.93
CA THR A 54 12.54 -29.67 7.92
C THR A 54 12.57 -28.23 8.42
N LEU A 55 12.50 -27.26 7.51
CA LEU A 55 12.43 -25.84 7.85
C LEU A 55 11.21 -25.50 8.72
N ALA A 56 10.03 -25.97 8.31
CA ALA A 56 8.78 -25.78 9.05
C ALA A 56 8.86 -26.34 10.47
N ASN A 57 9.43 -27.54 10.64
CA ASN A 57 9.63 -28.14 11.96
C ASN A 57 10.58 -27.33 12.84
N GLU A 58 11.69 -26.82 12.29
CA GLU A 58 12.60 -25.95 13.02
C GLU A 58 11.97 -24.62 13.41
N ILE A 59 11.15 -24.03 12.54
CA ILE A 59 10.40 -22.80 12.86
C ILE A 59 9.37 -23.07 13.97
N LYS A 60 8.64 -24.20 13.90
CA LYS A 60 7.69 -24.61 14.94
C LYS A 60 8.36 -24.78 16.30
N LYS A 61 9.56 -25.37 16.35
CA LYS A 61 10.38 -25.45 17.58
C LYS A 61 10.74 -24.07 18.14
N LYS A 62 10.83 -23.04 17.30
CA LYS A 62 11.06 -21.64 17.72
C LYS A 62 9.79 -20.90 18.13
N LYS A 63 8.64 -21.58 18.20
CA LYS A 63 7.33 -21.03 18.63
C LYS A 63 6.92 -19.76 17.87
N LYS A 64 7.20 -19.72 16.57
CA LYS A 64 6.81 -18.61 15.70
C LYS A 64 5.97 -19.12 14.55
N ASN A 65 4.97 -18.34 14.17
CA ASN A 65 4.08 -18.68 13.06
C ASN A 65 4.85 -18.64 11.73
N PHE A 66 4.50 -19.55 10.84
CA PHE A 66 4.95 -19.57 9.47
C PHE A 66 3.76 -19.94 8.58
N TYR A 67 3.81 -19.47 7.33
CA TYR A 67 2.72 -19.63 6.38
C TYR A 67 3.25 -20.38 5.18
N PHE A 68 2.59 -21.49 4.84
CA PHE A 68 2.86 -22.17 3.59
C PHE A 68 2.01 -21.59 2.49
N VAL A 69 2.69 -21.18 1.42
CA VAL A 69 2.05 -20.62 0.24
C VAL A 69 2.41 -21.51 -0.94
N ARG A 70 1.39 -22.16 -1.51
CA ARG A 70 1.55 -22.88 -2.77
C ARG A 70 1.20 -21.94 -3.92
N SER A 71 2.17 -21.68 -4.76
CA SER A 71 2.04 -20.86 -5.98
C SER A 71 1.84 -21.75 -7.22
N LYS A 72 1.42 -21.15 -8.34
CA LYS A 72 1.26 -21.80 -9.66
C LYS A 72 0.25 -22.96 -9.70
N ILE A 73 -0.74 -22.92 -8.84
CA ILE A 73 -1.85 -23.89 -8.81
C ILE A 73 -2.70 -23.90 -10.09
N ASP A 74 -2.63 -22.83 -10.90
CA ASP A 74 -3.18 -22.80 -12.26
C ASP A 74 -2.55 -23.83 -13.21
N VAL A 75 -1.39 -24.39 -12.85
CA VAL A 75 -0.62 -25.37 -13.64
C VAL A 75 -0.71 -26.79 -13.06
N ASP A 76 -1.11 -26.97 -11.80
CA ASP A 76 -1.11 -28.26 -11.09
C ASP A 76 -2.55 -28.74 -10.79
N LYS A 77 -2.94 -29.94 -11.27
CA LYS A 77 -4.19 -30.60 -10.85
C LYS A 77 -4.10 -31.02 -9.37
N ALA A 78 -5.12 -30.64 -8.60
CA ALA A 78 -5.16 -30.69 -7.14
C ALA A 78 -4.89 -32.09 -6.55
N GLY A 79 -4.10 -32.13 -5.48
CA GLY A 79 -3.83 -33.33 -4.70
C GLY A 79 -3.38 -33.00 -3.27
N SER A 80 -4.24 -33.39 -2.32
CA SER A 80 -4.07 -33.53 -0.86
C SER A 80 -4.22 -32.32 0.07
N SER A 81 -4.94 -32.62 1.15
CA SER A 81 -5.44 -31.80 2.27
C SER A 81 -4.34 -31.55 3.32
N SER A 82 -4.01 -30.28 3.55
CA SER A 82 -3.25 -29.74 4.69
C SER A 82 -3.50 -28.22 4.73
N PRO A 83 -3.35 -27.54 5.90
CA PRO A 83 -3.58 -26.10 6.02
C PRO A 83 -2.48 -25.33 5.27
N ILE A 84 -2.70 -25.13 3.97
CA ILE A 84 -1.78 -24.52 3.01
C ILE A 84 -2.59 -23.47 2.30
N PHE A 85 -2.09 -22.23 2.26
CA PHE A 85 -2.72 -21.18 1.47
C PHE A 85 -2.32 -21.38 0.01
N LEU A 86 -3.28 -21.80 -0.80
CA LEU A 86 -3.15 -21.86 -2.25
C LEU A 86 -3.35 -20.45 -2.79
N ILE A 87 -2.35 -19.89 -3.48
CA ILE A 87 -2.49 -18.57 -4.12
C ILE A 87 -2.00 -18.64 -5.56
N THR A 88 -2.52 -17.75 -6.40
CA THR A 88 -1.94 -17.50 -7.73
C THR A 88 -1.57 -16.03 -7.87
N SER A 89 -0.46 -15.75 -8.55
CA SER A 89 0.00 -14.39 -8.82
C SER A 89 -0.75 -13.72 -9.97
N HIS A 90 -1.49 -14.51 -10.76
CA HIS A 90 -2.29 -14.03 -11.89
C HIS A 90 -3.59 -13.36 -11.42
N ASP A 91 -4.26 -13.97 -10.45
CA ASP A 91 -5.53 -13.53 -9.89
C ASP A 91 -5.55 -13.66 -8.36
N LEU A 92 -5.54 -12.53 -7.67
CA LEU A 92 -5.46 -12.46 -6.21
C LEU A 92 -6.82 -12.68 -5.53
N ASN A 93 -7.92 -12.69 -6.28
CA ASN A 93 -9.25 -12.94 -5.71
C ASN A 93 -9.60 -14.44 -5.67
N ARG A 94 -8.78 -15.28 -6.29
CA ARG A 94 -8.97 -16.72 -6.30
C ARG A 94 -8.22 -17.41 -5.16
N PHE A 95 -8.75 -18.56 -4.77
CA PHE A 95 -8.15 -19.46 -3.77
C PHE A 95 -8.01 -18.75 -2.41
N ASP A 96 -6.92 -18.99 -1.67
CA ASP A 96 -6.80 -18.68 -0.25
C ASP A 96 -6.01 -17.39 0.00
N PHE A 97 -5.88 -16.50 -1.01
CA PHE A 97 -5.14 -15.24 -0.82
C PHE A 97 -5.83 -14.33 0.19
N LYS A 98 -7.16 -14.27 0.16
CA LYS A 98 -7.95 -13.52 1.14
C LYS A 98 -7.72 -14.08 2.56
N ASP A 99 -7.84 -15.39 2.71
CA ASP A 99 -7.64 -16.07 4.00
C ASP A 99 -6.21 -15.90 4.52
N LEU A 100 -5.22 -15.92 3.62
CA LEU A 100 -3.82 -15.62 3.95
C LEU A 100 -3.70 -14.20 4.52
N VAL A 101 -4.25 -13.20 3.83
CA VAL A 101 -4.20 -11.80 4.29
C VAL A 101 -4.90 -11.65 5.64
N GLU A 102 -6.10 -12.24 5.81
CA GLU A 102 -6.85 -12.16 7.06
C GLU A 102 -6.10 -12.82 8.23
N THR A 103 -5.43 -13.94 7.97
CA THR A 103 -4.58 -14.61 8.97
C THR A 103 -3.34 -13.79 9.31
N LEU A 104 -2.68 -13.18 8.32
CA LEU A 104 -1.56 -12.26 8.57
C LEU A 104 -2.04 -11.05 9.39
N GLU A 105 -3.19 -10.46 9.04
CA GLU A 105 -3.76 -9.35 9.79
C GLU A 105 -4.10 -9.73 11.24
N SER A 106 -4.66 -10.92 11.50
CA SER A 106 -5.00 -11.37 12.87
C SER A 106 -3.77 -11.60 13.74
N ASP A 107 -2.68 -12.07 13.15
CA ASP A 107 -1.44 -12.40 13.87
C ASP A 107 -0.56 -11.18 14.15
N LEU A 108 -0.88 -10.01 13.58
CA LEU A 108 -0.15 -8.77 13.85
C LEU A 108 -0.70 -8.00 15.04
N PRO A 109 0.18 -7.31 15.81
CA PRO A 109 -0.24 -6.27 16.73
C PRO A 109 -1.01 -5.15 16.03
N ASP A 110 -2.00 -4.55 16.70
CA ASP A 110 -2.89 -3.55 16.11
C ASP A 110 -2.17 -2.38 15.42
N HIS A 111 -1.09 -1.89 16.03
CA HIS A 111 -0.30 -0.77 15.49
C HIS A 111 0.48 -1.12 14.21
N LYS A 112 0.57 -2.39 13.82
CA LYS A 112 1.20 -2.85 12.56
C LYS A 112 0.19 -3.21 11.48
N LYS A 113 -1.08 -3.48 11.83
CA LYS A 113 -2.13 -3.90 10.89
C LYS A 113 -2.36 -2.86 9.80
N ASP A 114 -2.44 -1.58 10.17
CA ASP A 114 -2.61 -0.47 9.21
C ASP A 114 -1.46 -0.45 8.18
N ALA A 115 -0.22 -0.74 8.60
CA ALA A 115 0.92 -0.79 7.68
C ALA A 115 0.82 -1.96 6.68
N LEU A 116 0.38 -3.13 7.14
CA LEU A 116 0.12 -4.29 6.27
C LEU A 116 -0.99 -3.97 5.26
N VAL A 117 -2.16 -3.51 5.73
CA VAL A 117 -3.32 -3.15 4.89
C VAL A 117 -2.94 -2.15 3.80
N LEU A 118 -2.18 -1.12 4.14
CA LEU A 118 -1.75 -0.10 3.17
C LEU A 118 -0.71 -0.62 2.17
N SER A 119 0.08 -1.64 2.54
CA SER A 119 1.10 -2.24 1.66
C SER A 119 0.55 -3.27 0.67
N LEU A 120 -0.63 -3.85 0.95
CA LEU A 120 -1.24 -4.83 0.06
C LEU A 120 -1.78 -4.15 -1.21
N PRO A 121 -1.81 -4.84 -2.36
CA PRO A 121 -2.51 -4.33 -3.54
C PRO A 121 -4.01 -4.23 -3.25
N VAL A 122 -4.73 -3.46 -4.06
CA VAL A 122 -6.19 -3.54 -4.08
C VAL A 122 -6.58 -4.80 -4.84
N TYR A 123 -7.20 -5.76 -4.15
CA TYR A 123 -7.62 -7.03 -4.73
C TYR A 123 -9.15 -7.17 -4.70
N SER A 124 -9.80 -6.77 -3.60
CA SER A 124 -11.27 -6.80 -3.46
C SER A 124 -11.87 -5.46 -3.04
N MET A 125 -13.20 -5.35 -3.12
CA MET A 125 -13.94 -4.20 -2.58
C MET A 125 -13.69 -4.00 -1.07
N GLN A 126 -13.59 -5.10 -0.32
CA GLN A 126 -13.30 -5.07 1.11
C GLN A 126 -11.90 -4.49 1.37
N SER A 127 -10.90 -4.85 0.56
CA SER A 127 -9.54 -4.32 0.68
C SER A 127 -9.48 -2.82 0.39
N LEU A 128 -10.22 -2.34 -0.62
CA LEU A 128 -10.34 -0.92 -0.93
C LEU A 128 -11.01 -0.15 0.22
N ALA A 129 -12.11 -0.68 0.77
CA ALA A 129 -12.83 -0.07 1.88
C ALA A 129 -11.95 0.02 3.15
N LYS A 130 -11.21 -1.05 3.48
CA LYS A 130 -10.23 -1.03 4.59
C LYS A 130 -9.19 0.08 4.39
N LYS A 131 -8.56 0.15 3.21
CA LYS A 131 -7.57 1.20 2.89
C LYS A 131 -8.17 2.61 2.99
N TYR A 132 -9.38 2.81 2.47
CA TYR A 132 -10.08 4.09 2.54
C TYR A 132 -10.30 4.53 4.00
N ASN A 133 -10.78 3.63 4.85
CA ASN A 133 -11.00 3.93 6.28
C ASN A 133 -9.69 4.25 7.00
N THR A 134 -8.60 3.52 6.72
CA THR A 134 -7.27 3.81 7.28
C THR A 134 -6.75 5.18 6.83
N PHE A 135 -6.90 5.53 5.55
CA PHE A 135 -6.53 6.86 5.07
C PHE A 135 -7.42 7.97 5.62
N MET A 136 -8.72 7.73 5.81
CA MET A 136 -9.63 8.70 6.41
C MET A 136 -9.20 9.03 7.86
N ARG A 137 -8.82 8.01 8.64
CA ARG A 137 -8.24 8.20 9.98
C ARG A 137 -6.92 8.98 9.92
N ALA A 138 -6.03 8.64 8.97
CA ALA A 138 -4.75 9.33 8.81
C ALA A 138 -4.91 10.79 8.35
N ALA A 139 -5.92 11.09 7.52
CA ALA A 139 -6.22 12.44 7.03
C ALA A 139 -6.57 13.39 8.18
N TRP A 140 -7.28 12.90 9.21
CA TRP A 140 -7.54 13.67 10.41
C TRP A 140 -6.24 14.07 11.13
N ALA A 141 -5.29 13.14 11.29
CA ALA A 141 -4.00 13.44 11.90
C ALA A 141 -3.20 14.47 11.09
N VAL A 142 -3.19 14.36 9.75
CA VAL A 142 -2.55 15.35 8.86
C VAL A 142 -3.20 16.73 9.02
N ALA A 143 -4.53 16.81 9.12
CA ALA A 143 -5.23 18.07 9.35
C ALA A 143 -4.88 18.69 10.70
N VAL A 144 -4.78 17.90 11.78
CA VAL A 144 -4.36 18.38 13.12
C VAL A 144 -2.95 18.97 13.06
N VAL A 145 -2.01 18.27 12.43
CA VAL A 145 -0.63 18.76 12.26
C VAL A 145 -0.61 20.06 11.43
N SER A 146 -1.40 20.13 10.36
CA SER A 146 -1.54 21.33 9.53
C SER A 146 -2.06 22.54 10.33
N GLY A 147 -3.05 22.32 11.20
CA GLY A 147 -3.57 23.34 12.12
C GLY A 147 -2.52 23.81 13.13
N GLY A 148 -1.74 22.88 13.70
CA GLY A 148 -0.63 23.20 14.60
C GLY A 148 0.49 24.00 13.95
N ILE A 149 0.87 23.65 12.70
CA ILE A 149 1.89 24.39 11.93
C ILE A 149 1.42 25.82 11.61
N ALA A 150 0.12 26.00 11.33
CA ALA A 150 -0.45 27.33 11.08
C ALA A 150 -0.48 28.23 12.32
N ALA A 151 -0.42 27.65 13.53
CA ALA A 151 -0.33 28.40 14.79
C ALA A 151 1.11 28.84 15.14
N ALA A 152 2.13 28.28 14.48
CA ALA A 152 3.53 28.60 14.76
C ALA A 152 3.96 29.91 14.06
N PRO A 153 4.55 30.88 14.79
CA PRO A 153 4.97 32.16 14.23
C PRO A 153 6.31 32.04 13.48
N VAL A 154 6.32 31.33 12.35
CA VAL A 154 7.51 31.15 11.49
C VAL A 154 7.20 31.64 10.06
N PRO A 155 7.69 32.81 9.65
CA PRO A 155 7.48 33.36 8.31
C PRO A 155 8.02 32.44 7.20
N GLY A 156 7.27 32.24 6.12
CA GLY A 156 7.72 31.60 4.88
C GLY A 156 7.79 30.07 4.84
N LEU A 157 7.97 29.37 5.98
CA LEU A 157 8.14 27.90 6.02
C LEU A 157 6.85 27.12 6.28
N SER A 158 5.92 27.66 7.07
CA SER A 158 4.73 26.93 7.54
C SER A 158 3.73 26.61 6.42
N PHE A 159 3.53 27.52 5.47
CA PHE A 159 2.55 27.35 4.38
C PHE A 159 3.00 26.32 3.33
N THR A 160 4.27 26.39 2.90
CA THR A 160 4.83 25.46 1.90
C THR A 160 4.98 24.05 2.45
N CYS A 161 5.32 23.91 3.74
CA CYS A 161 5.40 22.61 4.42
C CYS A 161 4.02 21.93 4.48
N ASN A 162 2.96 22.69 4.80
CA ASN A 162 1.59 22.19 4.80
C ASN A 162 1.17 21.69 3.41
N ILE A 163 1.48 22.42 2.34
CA ILE A 163 1.20 22.00 0.95
C ILE A 163 1.95 20.71 0.61
N ALA A 164 3.25 20.64 0.89
CA ALA A 164 4.08 19.48 0.58
C ALA A 164 3.62 18.22 1.33
N MET A 165 3.23 18.36 2.61
CA MET A 165 2.69 17.28 3.42
C MET A 165 1.37 16.75 2.86
N VAL A 166 0.42 17.64 2.55
CA VAL A 166 -0.88 17.27 1.95
C VAL A 166 -0.68 16.61 0.59
N ALA A 167 0.13 17.20 -0.29
CA ALA A 167 0.44 16.63 -1.60
C ALA A 167 1.09 15.24 -1.49
N SER A 168 2.03 15.06 -0.56
CA SER A 168 2.67 13.76 -0.29
C SER A 168 1.67 12.73 0.20
N PHE A 169 0.77 13.12 1.11
CA PHE A 169 -0.29 12.23 1.61
C PHE A 169 -1.25 11.81 0.50
N LEU A 170 -1.76 12.75 -0.29
CA LEU A 170 -2.66 12.46 -1.41
C LEU A 170 -1.99 11.59 -2.49
N THR A 171 -0.70 11.82 -2.74
CA THR A 171 0.11 10.98 -3.62
C THR A 171 0.20 9.54 -3.09
N LYS A 172 0.40 9.35 -1.78
CA LYS A 172 0.37 8.00 -1.17
C LYS A 172 -0.99 7.33 -1.33
N CYS A 173 -2.08 8.07 -1.15
CA CYS A 173 -3.44 7.56 -1.37
C CYS A 173 -3.62 7.09 -2.82
N TYR A 174 -3.22 7.93 -3.79
CA TYR A 174 -3.26 7.62 -5.21
C TYR A 174 -2.52 6.33 -5.57
N PHE A 175 -1.28 6.14 -5.08
CA PHE A 175 -0.55 4.90 -5.33
C PHE A 175 -1.15 3.70 -4.61
N SER A 176 -1.56 3.86 -3.35
CA SER A 176 -2.10 2.78 -2.52
C SER A 176 -3.45 2.26 -3.03
N PHE A 177 -4.24 3.11 -3.70
CA PHE A 177 -5.46 2.72 -4.40
C PHE A 177 -5.21 2.14 -5.80
N GLY A 178 -3.95 2.03 -6.24
CA GLY A 178 -3.62 1.41 -7.53
C GLY A 178 -3.98 2.26 -8.74
N LEU A 179 -4.24 3.56 -8.58
CA LEU A 179 -4.63 4.48 -9.65
C LEU A 179 -3.44 4.94 -10.53
N ASN A 180 -2.26 4.39 -10.29
CA ASN A 180 -1.07 4.69 -11.07
C ASN A 180 -1.03 3.87 -12.36
N GLU A 181 -0.47 4.46 -13.42
CA GLU A 181 -0.46 3.88 -14.75
C GLU A 181 0.17 2.48 -14.78
N LYS A 182 1.24 2.24 -13.99
CA LYS A 182 1.88 0.93 -13.90
C LYS A 182 0.96 -0.13 -13.29
N ALA A 183 0.26 0.20 -12.21
CA ALA A 183 -0.70 -0.70 -11.57
C ALA A 183 -1.91 -0.96 -12.46
N LEU A 184 -2.44 0.10 -13.09
CA LEU A 184 -3.57 -0.01 -14.04
C LEU A 184 -3.21 -0.82 -15.27
N LYS A 185 -2.00 -0.65 -15.83
CA LYS A 185 -1.52 -1.46 -16.95
C LYS A 185 -1.46 -2.94 -16.58
N LYS A 186 -0.95 -3.26 -15.39
CA LYS A 186 -0.93 -4.63 -14.89
C LYS A 186 -2.34 -5.19 -14.68
N LEU A 187 -3.24 -4.40 -14.07
CA LEU A 187 -4.63 -4.80 -13.87
C LEU A 187 -5.34 -5.02 -15.21
N SER A 188 -5.26 -4.05 -16.12
CA SER A 188 -5.79 -4.10 -17.47
C SER A 188 -5.32 -5.32 -18.25
N GLN A 189 -4.04 -5.66 -18.17
CA GLN A 189 -3.48 -6.87 -18.77
C GLN A 189 -4.03 -8.15 -18.12
N ARG A 190 -4.26 -8.16 -16.80
CA ARG A 190 -4.81 -9.31 -16.08
C ARG A 190 -6.28 -9.57 -16.41
N VAL A 191 -7.11 -8.52 -16.46
CA VAL A 191 -8.54 -8.64 -16.78
C VAL A 191 -8.84 -8.48 -18.28
N ASN A 192 -7.81 -8.35 -19.11
CA ASN A 192 -7.92 -8.14 -20.56
C ASN A 192 -8.85 -6.97 -20.97
N LYS A 193 -8.84 -5.89 -20.18
CA LYS A 193 -9.71 -4.71 -20.34
C LYS A 193 -8.87 -3.43 -20.49
N PRO A 194 -8.58 -2.97 -21.72
CA PRO A 194 -7.77 -1.75 -21.95
C PRO A 194 -8.49 -0.46 -21.54
N ILE A 195 -9.83 -0.48 -21.49
CA ILE A 195 -10.67 0.68 -21.15
C ILE A 195 -10.39 1.26 -19.76
N LEU A 196 -9.86 0.44 -18.83
CA LEU A 196 -9.52 0.87 -17.47
C LEU A 196 -8.49 2.02 -17.45
N LEU A 197 -7.53 2.03 -18.39
CA LEU A 197 -6.53 3.09 -18.46
C LEU A 197 -7.15 4.40 -18.93
N GLU A 198 -8.04 4.34 -19.92
CA GLU A 198 -8.68 5.53 -20.48
C GLU A 198 -9.64 6.16 -19.47
N GLU A 199 -10.34 5.36 -18.68
CA GLU A 199 -11.25 5.88 -17.66
C GLU A 199 -10.53 6.66 -16.55
N VAL A 200 -9.32 6.22 -16.18
CA VAL A 200 -8.49 6.96 -15.22
C VAL A 200 -7.94 8.25 -15.81
N LYS A 201 -7.51 8.22 -17.08
CA LYS A 201 -6.96 9.40 -17.77
C LYS A 201 -7.97 10.54 -17.91
N LYS A 202 -9.28 10.24 -17.93
CA LYS A 202 -10.35 11.26 -17.95
C LYS A 202 -10.37 12.14 -16.69
N SER A 203 -9.89 11.64 -15.55
CA SER A 203 -9.91 12.41 -14.31
C SER A 203 -8.72 13.37 -14.22
N LEU A 204 -9.00 14.66 -14.32
CA LEU A 204 -8.01 15.74 -14.19
C LEU A 204 -7.31 15.72 -12.81
N LEU A 205 -8.04 15.39 -11.74
CA LEU A 205 -7.49 15.29 -10.39
C LEU A 205 -6.50 14.14 -10.25
N VAL A 206 -6.87 12.96 -10.78
CA VAL A 206 -6.00 11.79 -10.76
C VAL A 206 -4.74 12.05 -11.60
N GLN A 207 -4.90 12.72 -12.73
CA GLN A 207 -3.79 13.12 -13.59
C GLN A 207 -2.87 14.17 -12.92
N ALA A 208 -3.44 15.15 -12.21
CA ALA A 208 -2.68 16.15 -11.46
C ALA A 208 -1.85 15.51 -10.32
N ILE A 209 -2.44 14.58 -9.56
CA ILE A 209 -1.75 13.86 -8.48
C ILE A 209 -0.68 12.92 -9.07
N GLY A 210 -1.01 12.18 -10.14
CA GLY A 210 -0.07 11.30 -10.83
C GLY A 210 1.15 12.05 -11.37
N ARG A 211 0.97 13.23 -11.96
CA ARG A 211 2.07 14.10 -12.42
C ARG A 211 2.94 14.62 -11.28
N THR A 212 2.33 14.92 -10.13
CA THR A 212 3.06 15.36 -8.91
C THR A 212 4.03 14.28 -8.41
N SER A 213 3.72 13.00 -8.62
CA SER A 213 4.55 11.88 -8.16
C SER A 213 5.77 11.54 -9.02
N MET A 214 5.78 11.92 -10.30
CA MET A 214 6.80 11.47 -11.26
C MET A 214 8.07 12.32 -11.25
N LEU A 215 8.08 13.45 -10.52
CA LEU A 215 9.16 14.44 -10.53
C LEU A 215 9.50 14.97 -9.12
N THR A 216 9.58 14.07 -8.14
CA THR A 216 9.89 14.42 -6.74
C THR A 216 11.30 15.02 -6.53
N THR A 217 12.18 15.01 -7.54
CA THR A 217 13.53 15.59 -7.42
C THR A 217 13.80 16.82 -8.27
N LYS A 218 12.97 17.16 -9.28
CA LYS A 218 13.24 18.29 -10.20
C LYS A 218 12.15 19.35 -10.27
N MET A 219 11.04 19.21 -9.53
CA MET A 219 9.90 20.13 -9.66
C MET A 219 9.51 20.94 -8.43
N ALA A 220 10.26 20.88 -7.32
CA ALA A 220 10.16 21.97 -6.33
C ALA A 220 10.41 23.34 -7.01
N ALA A 221 11.31 23.37 -8.01
CA ALA A 221 11.64 24.56 -8.79
C ALA A 221 10.69 24.88 -9.97
N ARG A 222 9.84 23.94 -10.42
CA ARG A 222 8.98 24.14 -11.60
C ARG A 222 7.48 24.03 -11.34
N LEU A 223 7.07 23.56 -10.15
CA LEU A 223 5.67 23.64 -9.71
C LEU A 223 5.22 25.09 -9.50
N GLY A 224 6.14 26.05 -9.39
CA GLY A 224 5.85 27.48 -9.52
C GLY A 224 5.26 27.90 -10.87
N ALA A 225 5.42 27.11 -11.93
CA ALA A 225 5.13 27.54 -13.31
C ALA A 225 3.87 26.89 -13.96
N ALA A 226 3.26 25.86 -13.37
CA ALA A 226 2.28 25.02 -14.07
C ALA A 226 0.84 25.05 -13.51
N GLY A 227 0.47 26.06 -12.71
CA GLY A 227 -0.94 26.31 -12.35
C GLY A 227 -1.59 25.29 -11.40
N VAL A 228 -0.94 24.17 -11.04
CA VAL A 228 -1.47 23.23 -10.02
C VAL A 228 -1.39 23.81 -8.60
N ILE A 229 -0.59 24.86 -8.41
CA ILE A 229 -0.64 25.71 -7.21
C ILE A 229 -2.06 26.29 -7.05
N GLU A 230 -2.74 26.65 -8.13
CA GLU A 230 -3.97 27.46 -8.13
C GLU A 230 -5.17 26.75 -7.46
N ALA A 231 -5.25 25.43 -7.52
CA ALA A 231 -6.30 24.65 -6.84
C ALA A 231 -6.06 24.47 -5.32
N LEU A 232 -4.81 24.52 -4.86
CA LEU A 232 -4.44 24.40 -3.44
C LEU A 232 -4.15 25.77 -2.79
N SER A 233 -3.84 26.80 -3.58
CA SER A 233 -3.55 28.16 -3.13
C SER A 233 -4.77 29.07 -3.08
N SER A 234 -5.88 28.69 -3.72
CA SER A 234 -7.11 29.49 -3.76
C SER A 234 -7.92 29.48 -2.45
N PHE A 235 -7.55 28.66 -1.46
CA PHE A 235 -8.37 28.38 -0.28
C PHE A 235 -7.84 28.88 1.07
N VAL A 236 -6.79 29.70 1.10
CA VAL A 236 -6.29 30.29 2.36
C VAL A 236 -6.51 31.81 2.37
N PRO A 237 -7.64 32.31 2.91
CA PRO A 237 -7.80 33.72 3.20
C PRO A 237 -6.97 34.08 4.44
N PHE A 238 -6.19 35.15 4.29
CA PHE A 238 -5.27 35.72 5.25
C PHE A 238 -5.99 36.23 6.52
N ALA A 239 -5.82 35.59 7.69
CA ALA A 239 -6.14 36.18 9.00
C ALA A 239 -5.64 35.36 10.23
N GLY A 240 -4.79 35.98 11.07
CA GLY A 240 -4.67 35.84 12.55
C GLY A 240 -4.48 34.45 13.22
N SER A 241 -3.48 34.33 14.10
CA SER A 241 -2.86 33.09 14.62
C SER A 241 -3.71 32.08 15.42
N LEU A 242 -5.00 32.31 15.71
CA LEU A 242 -5.91 31.27 16.21
C LEU A 242 -7.03 30.93 15.21
N THR A 243 -7.57 31.95 14.53
CA THR A 243 -8.53 31.76 13.42
C THR A 243 -7.87 31.02 12.25
N ALA A 244 -6.61 31.33 11.95
CA ALA A 244 -5.81 30.63 10.93
C ALA A 244 -5.62 29.14 11.24
N ALA A 245 -5.45 28.76 12.51
CA ALA A 245 -5.26 27.36 12.90
C ALA A 245 -6.56 26.55 12.69
N GLY A 246 -7.69 27.11 13.13
CA GLY A 246 -9.01 26.51 12.91
C GLY A 246 -9.37 26.42 11.43
N VAL A 247 -9.18 27.49 10.67
CA VAL A 247 -9.41 27.52 9.21
C VAL A 247 -8.47 26.55 8.50
N SER A 248 -7.18 26.51 8.84
CA SER A 248 -6.21 25.58 8.25
C SER A 248 -6.59 24.13 8.51
N PHE A 249 -6.98 23.78 9.74
CA PHE A 249 -7.47 22.44 10.08
C PHE A 249 -8.72 22.08 9.26
N VAL A 250 -9.74 22.94 9.24
CA VAL A 250 -11.01 22.69 8.54
C VAL A 250 -10.79 22.59 7.03
N THR A 251 -10.07 23.53 6.43
CA THR A 251 -9.76 23.54 5.00
C THR A 251 -8.92 22.31 4.61
N THR A 252 -7.85 22.02 5.36
CA THR A 252 -7.00 20.84 5.08
C THR A 252 -7.82 19.55 5.19
N ARG A 253 -8.64 19.41 6.23
CA ARG A 253 -9.53 18.26 6.41
C ARG A 253 -10.50 18.14 5.24
N TYR A 254 -11.18 19.23 4.87
CA TYR A 254 -12.14 19.23 3.75
C TYR A 254 -11.48 18.80 2.45
N VAL A 255 -10.34 19.41 2.09
CA VAL A 255 -9.57 19.05 0.88
C VAL A 255 -9.13 17.59 0.90
N LEU A 256 -8.57 17.12 2.02
CA LEU A 256 -8.14 15.73 2.15
C LEU A 256 -9.31 14.75 2.00
N GLN A 257 -10.46 15.05 2.61
CA GLN A 257 -11.66 14.21 2.53
C GLN A 257 -12.24 14.20 1.11
N GLU A 258 -12.39 15.36 0.48
CA GLU A 258 -12.95 15.48 -0.86
C GLU A 258 -12.09 14.74 -1.90
N VAL A 259 -10.78 14.96 -1.87
CA VAL A 259 -9.86 14.28 -2.80
C VAL A 259 -9.80 12.78 -2.49
N LEU A 260 -9.77 12.37 -1.22
CA LEU A 260 -9.78 10.95 -0.86
C LEU A 260 -11.07 10.25 -1.30
N ASN A 261 -12.22 10.93 -1.20
CA ASN A 261 -13.52 10.45 -1.68
C ASN A 261 -13.52 10.28 -3.19
N GLU A 262 -12.99 11.26 -3.94
CA GLU A 262 -12.84 11.17 -5.40
C GLU A 262 -11.95 9.99 -5.80
N LEU A 263 -10.78 9.86 -5.17
CA LEU A 263 -9.85 8.76 -5.43
C LEU A 263 -10.50 7.39 -5.10
N HIS A 264 -11.23 7.30 -3.98
CA HIS A 264 -11.96 6.08 -3.62
C HIS A 264 -13.06 5.75 -4.62
N ARG A 265 -13.86 6.73 -5.05
CA ARG A 265 -14.93 6.55 -6.04
C ARG A 265 -14.37 6.05 -7.37
N LYS A 266 -13.24 6.63 -7.82
CA LYS A 266 -12.56 6.19 -9.03
C LYS A 266 -11.98 4.79 -8.89
N ALA A 267 -11.32 4.48 -7.78
CA ALA A 267 -10.81 3.14 -7.51
C ALA A 267 -11.93 2.11 -7.48
N LYS A 268 -13.05 2.42 -6.82
CA LYS A 268 -14.24 1.58 -6.76
C LYS A 268 -14.79 1.29 -8.15
N HIS A 269 -14.98 2.33 -8.95
CA HIS A 269 -15.47 2.18 -10.33
C HIS A 269 -14.55 1.29 -11.18
N ILE A 270 -13.23 1.39 -11.01
CA ILE A 270 -12.26 0.54 -11.72
C ILE A 270 -12.35 -0.92 -11.30
N ILE A 271 -12.52 -1.19 -10.00
CA ILE A 271 -12.71 -2.54 -9.47
C ILE A 271 -14.00 -3.16 -10.01
N GLU A 272 -15.10 -2.39 -10.06
CA GLU A 272 -16.38 -2.82 -10.66
C GLU A 272 -16.22 -3.15 -12.15
N MET A 273 -15.57 -2.27 -12.93
CA MET A 273 -15.28 -2.53 -14.34
C MET A 273 -14.35 -3.74 -14.54
N ALA A 274 -13.43 -3.95 -13.61
CA ALA A 274 -12.52 -5.08 -13.62
C ALA A 274 -13.17 -6.39 -13.14
N GLU A 275 -14.44 -6.38 -12.71
CA GLU A 275 -15.16 -7.54 -12.16
C GLU A 275 -14.41 -8.23 -11.01
N LEU A 276 -13.72 -7.42 -10.19
CA LEU A 276 -13.08 -7.90 -8.98
C LEU A 276 -14.12 -7.95 -7.85
N GLU A 277 -14.43 -9.15 -7.36
CA GLU A 277 -15.31 -9.39 -6.20
C GLU A 277 -14.78 -8.79 -4.88
#